data_AF-A0A4U2Z9Z8-F1
#
_entry.id   AF-A0A4U2Z9Z8-F1
#
_cell.length_a   1.000
_cell.length_b   1.000
_cell.length_c   1.000
_cell.angle_alpha   90.00
_cell.angle_beta   90.00
_cell.angle_gamma   90.00
#
_symmetry.space_group_name_H-M   'P 1'
#
loop_
_entity.id
_entity.type
_entity.pdbx_description
1 polymer ?
#
loop_
_entity_poly.entity_id
_entity_poly.type
_entity_poly.pdbx_seq_one_letter_code
_entity_poly.pdbx_strand_id
1 'polypeptide(L)'
;MSIQVSASQHLAAKALDYRAMRQDMISSNIANADTPFYRPRDISFEDALSEQRAQILNKNTPKLQMAQTDGAHLPLLDEKSSYMPKRFFRDGHMARNDGNSVDLDVETTEMSKNSIMFNALVNAMKKNSGIYKSVIDASSKVS
;
A
#
# COMPACT_ATOMS: atom_id res chain seq x y z
N MET A 1 19.26 -8.37 -11.12
CA MET A 1 18.73 -7.43 -12.13
C MET A 1 17.36 -7.92 -12.56
N SER A 2 16.28 -7.30 -12.08
CA SER A 2 14.93 -7.62 -12.56
C SER A 2 14.72 -6.97 -13.91
N ILE A 3 14.34 -7.74 -14.93
CA ILE A 3 13.91 -7.19 -16.22
C ILE A 3 12.62 -6.40 -15.95
N GLN A 4 12.68 -5.07 -16.10
CA GLN A 4 11.51 -4.21 -16.01
C GLN A 4 10.78 -4.25 -17.34
N VAL A 5 9.65 -4.96 -17.39
CA VAL A 5 8.87 -5.11 -18.63
C VAL A 5 7.89 -3.95 -18.82
N SER A 6 7.39 -3.36 -17.72
CA SER A 6 6.48 -2.19 -17.75
C SER A 6 6.42 -1.45 -16.41
N ALA A 7 6.14 -0.14 -16.45
CA ALA A 7 5.88 0.71 -15.28
C ALA A 7 4.69 0.20 -14.43
N SER A 8 3.69 -0.41 -15.07
CA SER A 8 2.53 -0.99 -14.38
C SER A 8 2.91 -2.19 -13.50
N GLN A 9 3.95 -2.94 -13.87
CA GLN A 9 4.43 -4.09 -13.10
C GLN A 9 5.07 -3.63 -11.77
N HIS A 10 5.82 -2.54 -11.79
CA HIS A 10 6.39 -1.95 -10.57
C HIS A 10 5.29 -1.44 -9.64
N LEU A 11 4.28 -0.76 -10.18
CA LEU A 11 3.12 -0.30 -9.40
C LEU A 11 2.33 -1.47 -8.78
N ALA A 12 2.12 -2.54 -9.54
CA ALA A 12 1.45 -3.74 -9.06
C ALA A 12 2.24 -4.46 -7.96
N ALA A 13 3.57 -4.52 -8.07
CA ALA A 13 4.43 -5.07 -7.02
C ALA A 13 4.31 -4.25 -5.72
N LYS A 14 4.35 -2.92 -5.80
CA LYS A 14 4.14 -2.04 -4.63
C LYS A 14 2.75 -2.19 -4.03
N ALA A 15 1.72 -2.34 -4.86
CA ALA A 15 0.38 -2.62 -4.39
C ALA A 15 0.30 -3.96 -3.63
N LEU A 16 1.01 -5.01 -4.08
CA LEU A 16 1.10 -6.27 -3.33
C LEU A 16 1.79 -6.09 -1.97
N ASP A 17 2.91 -5.36 -1.94
CA ASP A 17 3.63 -5.08 -0.69
C ASP A 17 2.70 -4.38 0.33
N TYR A 18 1.93 -3.38 -0.12
CA TYR A 18 0.99 -2.67 0.76
C TYR A 18 -0.19 -3.53 1.21
N ARG A 19 -0.67 -4.43 0.36
CA ARG A 19 -1.72 -5.40 0.73
C ARG A 19 -1.20 -6.42 1.75
N ALA A 20 0.05 -6.85 1.62
CA ALA A 20 0.71 -7.70 2.62
C ALA A 20 0.86 -6.97 3.97
N MET A 21 1.32 -5.71 3.95
CA MET A 21 1.40 -4.90 5.17
C MET A 21 0.04 -4.70 5.84
N ARG A 22 -1.04 -4.49 5.05
CA ARG A 22 -2.40 -4.39 5.61
C ARG A 22 -2.85 -5.71 6.22
N GLN A 23 -2.48 -6.85 5.63
CA GLN A 23 -2.76 -8.17 6.19
C GLN A 23 -2.14 -8.34 7.59
N ASP A 24 -0.87 -7.97 7.73
CA ASP A 24 -0.15 -8.04 9.00
C ASP A 24 -0.78 -7.12 10.05
N MET A 25 -1.23 -5.93 9.63
CA MET A 25 -1.89 -4.97 10.51
C MET A 25 -3.24 -5.46 11.01
N ILE A 26 -4.08 -6.00 10.13
CA ILE A 26 -5.37 -6.61 10.51
C ILE A 26 -5.14 -7.80 11.44
N SER A 27 -4.16 -8.65 11.15
CA SER A 27 -3.79 -9.76 12.03
C SER A 27 -3.35 -9.27 13.42
N SER A 28 -2.58 -8.18 13.48
CA SER A 28 -2.20 -7.54 14.74
C SER A 28 -3.40 -6.95 15.48
N ASN A 29 -4.41 -6.41 14.79
CA ASN A 29 -5.62 -5.92 15.44
C ASN A 29 -6.44 -7.07 16.03
N ILE A 30 -6.63 -8.15 15.26
CA ILE A 30 -7.34 -9.36 15.70
C ILE A 30 -6.66 -9.97 16.93
N ALA A 31 -5.32 -10.08 16.93
CA ALA A 31 -4.57 -10.61 18.07
C ALA A 31 -4.74 -9.78 19.36
N ASN A 32 -5.04 -8.48 19.21
CA ASN A 32 -5.25 -7.54 20.29
C ASN A 32 -6.74 -7.26 20.56
N ALA A 33 -7.66 -8.04 20.01
CA ALA A 33 -9.09 -7.84 20.15
C ALA A 33 -9.61 -7.95 21.59
N ASP A 34 -8.85 -8.55 22.51
CA ASP A 34 -9.17 -8.65 23.93
C ASP A 34 -8.18 -7.87 24.83
N THR A 35 -7.39 -6.95 24.25
CA THR A 35 -6.49 -6.09 25.02
C THR A 35 -7.18 -4.78 25.44
N PRO A 36 -7.27 -4.47 26.75
CA PRO A 36 -7.88 -3.23 27.22
C PRO A 36 -7.20 -1.99 26.63
N PHE A 37 -7.99 -0.94 26.38
CA PHE A 37 -7.53 0.34 25.82
C PHE A 37 -6.85 0.29 24.44
N TYR A 38 -6.96 -0.83 23.70
CA TYR A 38 -6.39 -0.95 22.37
C TYR A 38 -7.22 -0.22 21.31
N ARG A 39 -6.54 0.40 20.33
CA ARG A 39 -7.16 1.05 19.17
C ARG A 39 -6.69 0.42 17.87
N PRO A 40 -7.61 0.05 16.96
CA PRO A 40 -7.25 -0.54 15.67
C PRO A 40 -6.46 0.45 14.83
N ARG A 41 -5.47 -0.08 14.13
CA ARG A 41 -4.66 0.68 13.15
C ARG A 41 -5.02 0.24 11.75
N ASP A 42 -4.96 1.17 10.81
CA ASP A 42 -5.07 0.88 9.37
C ASP A 42 -4.04 1.72 8.59
N ILE A 43 -3.94 1.40 7.30
CA ILE A 43 -3.03 1.98 6.33
C ILE A 43 -3.86 2.75 5.31
N SER A 44 -3.45 3.97 4.93
CA SER A 44 -4.05 4.64 3.77
C SER A 44 -3.46 4.08 2.47
N PHE A 45 -4.07 3.02 1.95
CA PHE A 45 -3.61 2.30 0.77
C PHE A 45 -3.73 3.17 -0.50
N GLU A 46 -4.88 3.84 -0.65
CA GLU A 46 -5.24 4.64 -1.80
C GLU A 46 -4.27 5.81 -1.97
N ASP A 47 -3.98 6.52 -0.88
CA ASP A 47 -3.03 7.64 -0.89
C ASP A 47 -1.62 7.15 -1.23
N ALA A 48 -1.15 6.09 -0.56
CA ALA A 48 0.19 5.54 -0.80
C ALA A 48 0.37 5.05 -2.24
N LEU A 49 -0.65 4.39 -2.81
CA LEU A 49 -0.61 3.94 -4.20
C LEU A 49 -0.65 5.13 -5.17
N SER A 50 -1.42 6.17 -4.85
CA SER A 50 -1.49 7.38 -5.67
C SER A 50 -0.16 8.12 -5.72
N GLU A 51 0.53 8.22 -4.58
CA GLU A 51 1.87 8.81 -4.44
C GLU A 51 2.89 8.01 -5.24
N GLN A 52 2.91 6.67 -5.09
CA GLN A 52 3.80 5.79 -5.86
C GLN A 52 3.53 5.88 -7.37
N ARG A 53 2.26 5.92 -7.78
CA ARG A 53 1.88 6.10 -9.18
C ARG A 53 2.38 7.43 -9.73
N ALA A 54 2.27 8.52 -8.97
CA ALA A 54 2.77 9.84 -9.38
C ALA A 54 4.29 9.84 -9.56
N GLN A 55 5.03 9.20 -8.65
CA GLN A 55 6.48 9.03 -8.73
C GLN A 55 6.90 8.22 -9.97
N ILE A 56 6.28 7.07 -10.22
CA ILE A 56 6.63 6.19 -11.35
C ILE A 56 6.32 6.85 -12.69
N LEU A 57 5.19 7.56 -12.80
CA LEU A 57 4.77 8.19 -14.05
C LEU A 57 5.44 9.54 -14.31
N ASN A 58 6.38 9.98 -13.46
CA ASN A 58 7.01 11.31 -13.52
C ASN A 58 5.98 12.43 -13.77
N LYS A 59 4.76 12.27 -13.23
CA LYS A 59 3.80 13.37 -13.19
C LYS A 59 4.33 14.29 -12.11
N ASN A 60 5.13 15.26 -12.53
CA ASN A 60 5.53 16.40 -11.72
C ASN A 60 4.27 17.22 -11.42
N THR A 61 3.45 16.73 -10.49
CA THR A 61 2.55 17.62 -9.76
C THR A 61 3.47 18.65 -9.12
N PRO A 62 3.31 19.94 -9.42
CA PRO A 62 4.13 20.97 -8.80
C PRO A 62 3.93 20.89 -7.30
N LYS A 63 4.87 20.25 -6.60
CA LYS A 63 4.91 20.28 -5.14
C LYS A 63 5.26 21.71 -4.78
N LEU A 64 4.39 22.35 -4.00
CA LEU A 64 4.65 23.67 -3.48
C LEU A 64 5.98 23.61 -2.70
N GLN A 65 7.00 24.30 -3.20
CA GLN A 65 8.28 24.36 -2.52
C GLN A 65 8.11 25.24 -1.28
N MET A 66 8.64 24.78 -0.15
CA MET A 66 8.67 25.59 1.07
C MET A 66 9.57 26.80 0.81
N ALA A 67 9.03 28.01 0.93
CA ALA A 67 9.82 29.22 0.81
C ALA A 67 10.73 29.34 2.03
N GLN A 68 12.04 29.18 1.81
CA GLN A 68 13.04 29.45 2.84
C GLN A 68 13.36 30.94 2.80
N THR A 69 12.75 31.72 3.68
CA THR A 69 12.92 33.18 3.72
C THR A 69 14.25 33.62 4.31
N ASP A 70 14.88 32.78 5.14
CA ASP A 70 16.15 33.05 5.79
C ASP A 70 17.07 31.82 5.74
N GLY A 71 18.37 32.02 5.56
CA GLY A 71 19.37 30.94 5.46
C GLY A 71 19.54 30.12 6.74
N ALA A 72 19.11 30.63 7.90
CA ALA A 72 19.10 29.88 9.16
C ALA A 72 17.85 29.01 9.36
N HIS A 73 16.84 29.13 8.48
CA HIS A 73 15.66 28.26 8.55
C HIS A 73 16.04 26.81 8.28
N LEU A 74 15.36 25.88 8.95
CA LEU A 74 15.56 24.46 8.73
C LEU A 74 15.15 24.12 7.29
N PRO A 75 16.04 23.52 6.48
CA PRO A 75 15.66 23.06 5.15
C PRO A 75 14.59 21.99 5.30
N LEU A 76 13.66 21.91 4.34
CA LEU A 76 12.75 20.78 4.26
C LEU A 76 13.60 19.53 4.11
N LEU A 77 13.66 18.69 5.15
CA LEU A 77 14.12 17.32 4.97
C LEU A 77 13.10 16.69 4.03
N ASP A 78 13.56 16.34 2.83
CA ASP A 78 12.87 15.36 2.02
C ASP A 78 12.94 14.09 2.87
N GLU A 79 11.93 13.88 3.73
CA GLU A 79 11.53 12.54 4.07
C GLU A 79 11.28 11.91 2.70
N LYS A 80 12.31 11.27 2.14
CA LYS A 80 12.13 10.13 1.27
C LYS A 80 11.25 9.24 2.09
N SER A 81 9.95 9.43 1.91
CA SER A 81 8.93 8.91 2.80
C SER A 81 9.31 7.46 2.95
N SER A 82 9.49 7.05 4.21
CA SER A 82 9.67 5.65 4.52
C SER A 82 8.72 4.91 3.59
N TYR A 83 9.21 3.96 2.79
CA TYR A 83 8.41 3.27 1.76
C TYR A 83 7.12 2.65 2.33
N MET A 84 6.98 2.68 3.65
CA MET A 84 5.82 2.37 4.44
C MET A 84 4.68 3.39 4.20
N PRO A 85 3.50 2.89 3.82
CA PRO A 85 2.31 3.72 3.70
C PRO A 85 1.91 4.32 5.06
N LYS A 86 1.32 5.52 5.05
CA LYS A 86 0.90 6.22 6.26
C LYS A 86 -0.08 5.36 7.05
N ARG A 87 0.26 5.13 8.33
CA ARG A 87 -0.57 4.40 9.28
C ARG A 87 -1.39 5.40 10.10
N PHE A 88 -2.65 5.10 10.32
CA PHE A 88 -3.54 5.91 11.15
C PHE A 88 -4.31 5.02 12.11
N PHE A 89 -4.78 5.60 13.21
CA PHE A 89 -5.73 4.94 14.09
C PHE A 89 -7.12 5.08 13.48
N ARG A 90 -7.84 3.98 13.33
CA ARG A 90 -9.22 4.03 12.89
C ARG A 90 -10.07 4.49 14.07
N ASP A 91 -10.91 5.50 13.85
CA ASP A 91 -11.94 5.85 14.82
C ASP A 91 -12.86 4.64 14.96
N GLY A 92 -12.76 3.98 16.12
CA GLY A 92 -13.48 2.75 16.37
C GLY A 92 -14.96 2.99 16.62
N HIS A 93 -15.74 1.90 16.57
CA HIS A 93 -17.08 1.87 17.12
C HIS A 93 -17.05 2.21 18.63
N MET A 94 -18.23 2.39 19.24
CA MET A 94 -18.35 2.64 20.68
C MET A 94 -17.45 1.67 21.44
N ALA A 95 -16.48 2.22 22.17
CA ALA A 95 -15.54 1.40 22.92
C ALA A 95 -16.33 0.49 23.87
N ARG A 96 -15.91 -0.77 23.95
CA ARG A 96 -16.42 -1.70 24.95
C ARG A 96 -16.15 -1.11 26.35
N ASN A 97 -16.77 -1.69 27.37
CA ASN A 97 -16.64 -1.21 28.76
C ASN A 97 -15.18 -1.19 29.29
N ASP A 98 -14.24 -1.80 28.56
CA ASP A 98 -12.80 -1.86 28.84
C ASP A 98 -11.97 -0.83 28.03
N GLY A 99 -12.61 0.06 27.27
CA GLY A 99 -11.94 1.07 26.44
C GLY A 99 -11.32 0.53 25.15
N ASN A 100 -11.52 -0.74 24.82
CA ASN A 100 -11.11 -1.33 23.56
C ASN A 100 -12.14 -1.02 22.45
N SER A 101 -11.65 -0.61 21.28
CA SER A 101 -12.49 -0.25 20.14
C SER A 101 -12.28 -1.16 18.91
N VAL A 102 -11.63 -2.31 19.09
CA VAL A 102 -11.50 -3.36 18.06
C VAL A 102 -12.77 -4.18 17.98
N ASP A 103 -13.27 -4.35 16.76
CA ASP A 103 -14.39 -5.24 16.45
C ASP A 103 -13.88 -6.40 15.59
N LEU A 104 -14.02 -7.63 16.11
CA LEU A 104 -13.55 -8.84 15.44
C LEU A 104 -14.27 -9.09 14.12
N ASP A 105 -15.57 -8.79 14.03
CA ASP A 105 -16.36 -9.02 12.82
C ASP A 105 -15.93 -8.05 11.71
N VAL A 106 -15.60 -6.80 12.09
CA VAL A 106 -15.05 -5.80 11.17
C VAL A 106 -13.65 -6.19 10.70
N GLU A 107 -12.75 -6.58 11.60
CA GLU A 107 -11.39 -6.95 11.24
C GLU A 107 -11.36 -8.23 10.37
N THR A 108 -12.21 -9.22 10.64
CA THR A 108 -12.32 -10.43 9.79
C THR A 108 -12.92 -10.12 8.41
N THR A 109 -13.87 -9.18 8.34
CA THR A 109 -14.42 -8.70 7.06
C THR A 109 -13.36 -7.96 6.25
N GLU A 110 -12.60 -7.05 6.87
CA GLU A 110 -11.50 -6.34 6.20
C GLU A 110 -10.35 -7.29 5.81
N MET A 111 -10.06 -8.33 6.61
CA MET A 111 -9.11 -9.40 6.26
C MET A 111 -9.55 -10.13 4.98
N SER A 112 -10.84 -10.48 4.91
CA SER A 112 -11.43 -11.18 3.76
C SER A 112 -11.37 -10.32 2.49
N LYS A 113 -11.74 -9.05 2.62
CA LYS A 113 -11.64 -8.05 1.54
C LYS A 113 -10.20 -7.89 1.06
N ASN A 114 -9.24 -7.81 1.97
CA ASN A 114 -7.82 -7.69 1.63
C ASN A 114 -7.31 -8.95 0.91
N SER A 115 -7.68 -10.14 1.37
CA SER A 115 -7.34 -11.42 0.74
C SER A 115 -7.88 -11.52 -0.70
N ILE A 116 -9.15 -11.15 -0.92
CA ILE A 116 -9.74 -11.11 -2.26
C ILE A 116 -8.95 -10.16 -3.18
N MET A 117 -8.65 -8.95 -2.71
CA MET A 117 -7.92 -7.95 -3.49
C MET A 117 -6.48 -8.37 -3.79
N PHE A 118 -5.80 -8.99 -2.83
CA PHE A 118 -4.46 -9.54 -3.01
C PHE A 118 -4.45 -10.62 -4.09
N ASN A 119 -5.35 -11.60 -3.99
CA ASN A 119 -5.46 -12.68 -4.98
C ASN A 119 -5.84 -12.16 -6.37
N ALA A 120 -6.76 -11.19 -6.45
CA ALA A 120 -7.11 -10.54 -7.71
C ALA A 120 -5.88 -9.87 -8.37
N LEU A 121 -5.05 -9.19 -7.57
CA LEU A 121 -3.84 -8.54 -8.06
C LEU A 121 -2.78 -9.54 -8.53
N VAL A 122 -2.57 -10.63 -7.79
CA VAL A 122 -1.69 -11.73 -8.21
C VAL A 122 -2.15 -12.33 -9.55
N ASN A 123 -3.44 -12.58 -9.70
CA ASN A 123 -4.02 -13.10 -10.94
C ASN A 123 -3.85 -12.11 -12.12
N ALA A 124 -4.06 -10.82 -11.88
CA ALA A 124 -3.84 -9.78 -12.88
C ALA A 124 -2.36 -9.73 -13.33
N MET A 125 -1.42 -9.79 -12.39
CA MET A 125 0.02 -9.83 -12.69
C MET A 125 0.42 -11.10 -13.46
N LYS A 126 -0.13 -12.25 -13.09
CA LYS A 126 0.09 -13.52 -13.80
C LYS A 126 -0.40 -13.43 -15.24
N LYS A 127 -1.61 -12.89 -15.46
CA LYS A 127 -2.17 -12.70 -16.81
C LYS A 127 -1.30 -11.76 -17.65
N ASN A 128 -0.89 -10.63 -17.08
CA ASN A 128 -0.02 -9.67 -17.76
C ASN A 128 1.33 -10.30 -18.16
N SER A 129 1.97 -11.02 -17.24
CA SER A 129 3.23 -11.74 -17.51
C SER A 129 3.06 -12.82 -18.59
N GLY A 130 1.90 -13.50 -18.62
CA GLY A 130 1.56 -14.47 -19.66
C GLY A 130 1.53 -13.85 -21.06
N ILE A 131 0.96 -12.64 -21.21
CA ILE A 131 0.92 -11.92 -22.49
C ILE A 131 2.34 -11.66 -23.01
N TYR A 132 3.23 -11.12 -22.18
CA TYR A 132 4.61 -10.86 -22.59
C TYR A 132 5.38 -12.13 -22.94
N LYS A 133 5.19 -13.20 -22.17
CA LYS A 133 5.78 -14.51 -22.48
C LYS A 133 5.30 -15.04 -23.84
N SER A 134 4.01 -14.92 -24.14
CA SER A 134 3.45 -15.31 -25.43
C SER A 134 4.03 -14.49 -26.60
N VAL A 135 4.22 -13.18 -26.41
CA VAL A 135 4.83 -12.31 -27.43
C VAL A 135 6.30 -12.69 -27.67
N ILE A 136 7.06 -12.96 -26.61
CA ILE A 136 8.47 -13.38 -26.73
C ILE A 136 8.59 -14.72 -27.47
N ASP A 137 7.77 -15.71 -27.11
CA ASP A 137 7.75 -17.03 -27.76
C ASP A 137 7.31 -16.95 -29.24
N ALA A 138 6.38 -16.05 -29.56
CA ALA A 138 5.99 -15.79 -30.94
C ALA A 138 7.12 -15.12 -31.73
N SER A 139 7.79 -14.12 -31.14
CA SER A 139 8.91 -13.42 -31.78
C SER A 139 10.09 -14.34 -32.07
N SER A 140 10.42 -15.29 -31.19
CA SER A 140 11.53 -16.21 -31.39
C SER A 140 11.30 -17.26 -32.47
N LYS A 141 10.05 -17.44 -32.94
CA LYS A 141 9.72 -18.36 -34.04
C LYS A 141 9.73 -17.69 -35.42
N VAL A 142 9.76 -16.35 -35.45
CA VAL A 142 9.71 -15.55 -36.68
C VAL A 142 11.10 -15.05 -37.10
N SER A 143 12.07 -15.00 -36.18
CA SER A 143 13.52 -14.86 -36.47
C SER A 143 14.18 -16.22 -36.58
#